data_AF-A0A1A8J9M0-F1
#
_entry.id   AF-A0A1A8J9M0-F1
#
_cell.length_a   1.000
_cell.length_b   1.000
_cell.length_c   1.000
_cell.angle_alpha   90.00
_cell.angle_beta   90.00
_cell.angle_gamma   90.00
#
_symmetry.space_group_name_H-M   'P 1'
#
loop_
_entity.id
_entity.type
_entity.pdbx_description
1 polymer ?
#
loop_
_entity_poly.entity_id
_entity_poly.type
_entity_poly.pdbx_seq_one_letter_code
_entity_poly.pdbx_strand_id
1 'polypeptide(L)'
;LKKQYNNLLENSKWRRHYLSSLYEYMQGCNKQLLFLEKEQAKIKKQDWSDQMMDPPDVRRQYENFKNNNLLTHESEVNRLQEEADRLVELKHPASDTIQAQADAVRTEWQKFLNLCICQEAHLDSVEEYNRYEMDTEKLSGTLTQLSRTLDPKSVNKKSISEVLLQLEEEESTVP
;
A
#
# COMPACT_ATOMS: atom_id res chain seq x y z
N LEU A 1 -1.26 -41.07 -49.10
CA LEU A 1 -1.58 -39.67 -49.46
C LEU A 1 -2.73 -39.07 -48.64
N LYS A 2 -4.02 -39.44 -48.84
CA LYS A 2 -5.15 -38.82 -48.09
C LYS A 2 -5.02 -38.88 -46.55
N LYS A 3 -4.60 -40.01 -45.99
CA LYS A 3 -4.37 -40.17 -44.54
C LYS A 3 -3.25 -39.26 -44.01
N GLN A 4 -2.16 -39.12 -44.76
CA GLN A 4 -1.03 -38.25 -44.39
C GLN A 4 -1.42 -36.78 -44.45
N TYR A 5 -2.14 -36.37 -45.50
CA TYR A 5 -2.67 -35.01 -45.62
C TYR A 5 -3.62 -34.66 -44.46
N ASN A 6 -4.56 -35.56 -44.13
CA ASN A 6 -5.46 -35.35 -43.00
C ASN A 6 -4.72 -35.24 -41.66
N ASN A 7 -3.71 -36.09 -41.43
CA ASN A 7 -2.88 -36.00 -40.22
C ASN A 7 -2.14 -34.65 -40.14
N LEU A 8 -1.52 -34.22 -41.24
CA LEU A 8 -0.83 -32.93 -41.29
C LEU A 8 -1.79 -31.75 -41.06
N LEU A 9 -2.99 -31.81 -41.62
CA LEU A 9 -4.01 -30.78 -41.44
C LEU A 9 -4.45 -30.68 -39.97
N GLU A 10 -4.71 -31.81 -39.31
CA GLU A 10 -5.06 -31.83 -37.89
C GLU A 10 -3.92 -31.32 -36.99
N ASN A 11 -2.68 -31.74 -37.25
CA ASN A 11 -1.52 -31.24 -36.51
C ASN A 11 -1.35 -29.72 -36.68
N SER A 12 -1.62 -29.19 -37.87
CA SER A 12 -1.58 -27.74 -38.14
C SER A 12 -2.64 -26.99 -37.32
N LYS A 13 -3.87 -27.52 -37.25
CA LYS A 13 -4.94 -26.94 -36.43
C LYS A 13 -4.57 -26.91 -34.94
N TRP A 14 -4.05 -28.03 -34.42
CA TRP A 14 -3.61 -28.12 -33.03
C TRP A 14 -2.45 -27.17 -32.72
N ARG A 15 -1.44 -27.10 -33.59
CA ARG A 15 -0.33 -26.16 -33.44
C ARG A 15 -0.84 -24.72 -33.36
N ARG A 16 -1.77 -24.33 -34.22
CA ARG A 16 -2.36 -22.99 -34.19
C ARG A 16 -3.11 -22.74 -32.89
N HIS A 17 -3.86 -23.72 -32.40
CA HIS A 17 -4.57 -23.62 -31.12
C HIS A 17 -3.60 -23.40 -29.96
N TYR A 18 -2.55 -24.23 -29.84
CA TYR A 18 -1.52 -24.09 -28.81
C TYR A 18 -0.80 -22.74 -28.85
N LEU A 19 -0.48 -22.24 -30.05
CA LEU A 19 0.16 -20.94 -30.19
C LEU A 19 -0.77 -19.79 -29.73
N SER A 20 -2.07 -19.87 -30.02
CA SER A 20 -3.05 -18.87 -29.58
C SER A 20 -3.19 -18.86 -28.06
N SER A 21 -3.42 -20.04 -27.45
CA SER A 21 -3.58 -20.15 -26.00
C SER A 21 -2.34 -19.71 -25.24
N LEU A 22 -1.15 -20.08 -25.73
CA LEU A 22 0.11 -19.64 -25.13
C LEU A 22 0.27 -18.12 -25.22
N TYR A 23 -0.03 -17.53 -26.39
CA TYR A 23 0.09 -16.09 -26.58
C TYR A 23 -0.84 -15.31 -25.65
N GLU A 24 -2.11 -15.72 -25.55
CA GLU A 24 -3.11 -15.10 -24.68
C GLU A 24 -2.70 -15.19 -23.20
N TYR A 25 -2.24 -16.36 -22.76
CA TYR A 25 -1.74 -16.58 -21.41
C TYR A 25 -0.53 -15.68 -21.09
N MET A 26 0.47 -15.65 -21.97
CA MET A 26 1.69 -14.85 -21.79
C MET A 26 1.39 -13.35 -21.77
N GLN A 27 0.47 -12.87 -22.62
CA GLN A 27 -0.02 -11.49 -22.60
C GLN A 27 -0.63 -11.13 -21.24
N GLY A 28 -1.48 -12.00 -20.70
CA GLY A 28 -2.08 -11.83 -19.37
C GLY A 28 -1.02 -11.72 -18.27
N CYS A 29 -0.06 -12.65 -18.26
CA CYS A 29 1.03 -12.64 -17.28
C CYS A 29 1.88 -11.36 -17.38
N ASN A 30 2.28 -10.96 -18.59
CA ASN A 30 3.09 -9.77 -18.81
C ASN A 30 2.39 -8.49 -18.36
N LYS A 31 1.08 -8.37 -18.62
CA LYS A 31 0.28 -7.24 -18.15
C LYS A 31 0.28 -7.16 -16.62
N GLN A 32 0.09 -8.30 -15.95
CA GLN A 32 0.07 -8.34 -14.49
C GLN A 32 1.46 -8.06 -13.90
N LEU A 33 2.53 -8.65 -14.45
CA LEU A 33 3.90 -8.39 -14.01
C LEU A 33 4.30 -6.92 -14.15
N LEU A 34 3.97 -6.29 -15.28
CA LEU A 34 4.25 -4.88 -15.51
C LEU A 34 3.50 -3.97 -14.53
N PHE A 35 2.26 -4.31 -14.19
CA PHE A 35 1.51 -3.62 -13.16
C PHE A 35 2.21 -3.73 -11.80
N LEU A 36 2.57 -4.95 -11.39
CA LEU A 36 3.26 -5.19 -10.11
C LEU A 36 4.60 -4.46 -10.05
N GLU A 37 5.39 -4.50 -11.12
CA GLU A 37 6.66 -3.78 -11.20
C GLU A 37 6.48 -2.27 -10.94
N LYS A 38 5.47 -1.66 -11.57
CA LYS A 38 5.17 -0.24 -11.40
C LYS A 38 4.74 0.10 -9.98
N GLU A 39 3.82 -0.66 -9.40
CA GLU A 39 3.35 -0.41 -8.03
C GLU A 39 4.47 -0.65 -7.01
N GLN A 40 5.23 -1.75 -7.14
CA GLN A 40 6.40 -1.99 -6.30
C GLN A 40 7.43 -0.85 -6.41
N ALA A 41 7.68 -0.33 -7.62
CA ALA A 41 8.61 0.77 -7.83
C ALA A 41 8.14 2.08 -7.17
N LYS A 42 6.82 2.35 -7.11
CA LYS A 42 6.28 3.50 -6.38
C LYS A 42 6.58 3.38 -4.89
N ILE A 43 6.27 2.23 -4.29
CA ILE A 43 6.48 1.99 -2.85
C ILE A 43 7.97 2.09 -2.49
N LYS A 44 8.86 1.50 -3.31
CA LYS A 44 10.32 1.51 -3.07
C LYS A 44 10.96 2.89 -3.22
N LYS A 45 10.35 3.78 -4.03
CA LYS A 45 10.85 5.15 -4.25
C LYS A 45 10.27 6.15 -3.26
N GLN A 46 9.19 5.78 -2.56
CA GLN A 46 8.57 6.64 -1.55
C GLN A 46 9.57 6.91 -0.43
N ASP A 47 9.65 8.18 -0.02
CA ASP A 47 10.37 8.56 1.18
C ASP A 47 9.49 8.26 2.40
N TRP A 48 10.05 7.49 3.33
CA TRP A 48 9.43 7.06 4.59
C TRP A 48 10.08 7.71 5.82
N SER A 49 10.89 8.75 5.61
CA SER A 49 11.50 9.54 6.67
C SER A 49 10.55 10.61 7.24
N ASP A 50 11.05 11.36 8.22
CA ASP A 50 10.41 12.58 8.77
C ASP A 50 10.24 13.70 7.72
N GLN A 51 10.93 13.61 6.58
CA GLN A 51 10.79 14.53 5.45
C GLN A 51 9.71 14.10 4.45
N MET A 52 8.93 13.07 4.76
CA MET A 52 7.84 12.59 3.92
C MET A 52 6.88 13.73 3.54
N MET A 53 6.70 13.90 2.23
CA MET A 53 5.78 14.88 1.67
C MET A 53 4.34 14.39 1.79
N ASP A 54 3.50 15.20 2.44
CA ASP A 54 2.04 14.98 2.58
C ASP A 54 1.63 13.55 3.02
N PRO A 55 2.00 13.11 4.25
CA PRO A 55 1.62 11.80 4.75
C PRO A 55 0.11 11.49 4.69
N PRO A 56 -0.80 12.43 4.99
CA PRO A 56 -2.24 12.20 4.88
C PRO A 56 -2.69 11.83 3.46
N ASP A 57 -2.15 12.49 2.44
CA ASP A 57 -2.51 12.15 1.06
C ASP A 57 -1.98 10.76 0.66
N VAL A 58 -0.76 10.41 1.06
CA VAL A 58 -0.20 9.07 0.78
C VAL A 58 -1.04 7.98 1.46
N ARG A 59 -1.46 8.16 2.72
CA ARG A 59 -2.39 7.25 3.40
C ARG A 59 -3.69 7.11 2.61
N ARG A 60 -4.29 8.23 2.20
CA ARG A 60 -5.55 8.23 1.42
C ARG A 60 -5.40 7.48 0.10
N GLN A 61 -4.31 7.70 -0.63
CA GLN A 61 -4.04 7.01 -1.88
C GLN A 61 -3.88 5.50 -1.68
N TYR A 62 -3.14 5.10 -0.64
CA TYR A 62 -2.94 3.69 -0.30
C TYR A 62 -4.26 3.01 0.08
N GLU A 63 -5.08 3.62 0.92
CA GLU A 63 -6.40 3.08 1.30
C GLU A 63 -7.33 2.95 0.10
N ASN A 64 -7.35 3.95 -0.79
CA ASN A 64 -8.10 3.87 -2.04
C ASN A 64 -7.62 2.71 -2.93
N PHE A 65 -6.30 2.50 -2.99
CA PHE A 65 -5.71 1.38 -3.72
C PHE A 65 -6.10 0.03 -3.10
N LYS A 66 -5.93 -0.12 -1.79
CA LYS A 66 -6.24 -1.31 -0.99
C LYS A 66 -7.71 -1.73 -1.15
N ASN A 67 -8.62 -0.77 -1.09
CA ASN A 67 -10.06 -1.04 -1.16
C ASN A 67 -10.58 -1.32 -2.59
N ASN A 68 -9.98 -0.74 -3.62
CA ASN A 68 -10.53 -0.82 -4.99
C ASN A 68 -9.73 -1.67 -5.97
N ASN A 69 -8.41 -1.77 -5.79
CA ASN A 69 -7.51 -2.36 -6.79
C ASN A 69 -6.89 -3.67 -6.30
N LEU A 70 -6.56 -3.77 -5.01
CA LEU A 70 -5.82 -4.93 -4.49
C LEU A 70 -6.58 -6.24 -4.74
N LEU A 71 -7.87 -6.29 -4.38
CA LEU A 71 -8.73 -7.47 -4.60
C LEU A 71 -8.91 -7.81 -6.08
N THR A 72 -9.00 -6.77 -6.93
CA THR A 72 -9.11 -6.95 -8.38
C THR A 72 -7.85 -7.62 -8.94
N HIS A 73 -6.67 -7.19 -8.51
CA HIS A 73 -5.41 -7.79 -8.94
C HIS A 73 -5.15 -9.16 -8.32
N GLU A 74 -5.60 -9.40 -7.09
CA GLU A 74 -5.60 -10.74 -6.49
C GLU A 74 -6.42 -11.72 -7.34
N SER A 75 -7.62 -11.29 -7.75
CA SER A 75 -8.50 -12.09 -8.60
C SER A 75 -7.86 -12.39 -9.96
N GLU A 76 -7.19 -11.41 -10.57
CA GLU A 76 -6.46 -11.62 -11.82
C GLU A 76 -5.26 -12.57 -11.66
N VAL A 77 -4.50 -12.47 -10.57
CA VAL A 77 -3.41 -13.40 -10.28
C VAL A 77 -3.95 -14.82 -10.14
N ASN A 78 -5.01 -15.01 -9.35
CA ASN A 78 -5.65 -16.32 -9.17
C ASN A 78 -6.15 -16.90 -10.49
N ARG A 79 -6.83 -16.08 -11.31
CA ARG A 79 -7.28 -16.48 -12.65
C ARG A 79 -6.12 -16.93 -13.55
N LEU A 80 -4.97 -16.24 -13.47
CA LEU A 80 -3.78 -16.64 -14.22
C LEU A 80 -3.16 -17.93 -13.69
N GLN A 81 -3.21 -18.20 -12.39
CA GLN A 81 -2.75 -19.49 -11.84
C GLN A 81 -3.67 -20.63 -12.29
N GLU A 82 -4.98 -20.46 -12.19
CA GLU A 82 -5.96 -21.47 -12.62
C GLU A 82 -5.86 -21.79 -14.12
N GLU A 83 -5.67 -20.76 -14.97
CA GLU A 83 -5.48 -20.98 -16.40
C GLU A 83 -4.15 -21.69 -16.70
N ALA A 84 -3.09 -21.41 -15.93
CA ALA A 84 -1.82 -22.13 -16.06
C ALA A 84 -2.00 -23.63 -15.76
N ASP A 85 -2.62 -23.94 -14.63
CA ASP A 85 -2.89 -25.31 -14.19
C ASP A 85 -3.73 -26.05 -15.22
N ARG A 86 -4.77 -25.40 -15.75
CA ARG A 86 -5.62 -25.94 -16.83
C ARG A 86 -4.83 -26.24 -18.09
N LEU A 87 -3.99 -25.33 -18.56
CA LEU A 87 -3.17 -25.55 -19.77
C LEU A 87 -2.17 -26.69 -19.56
N VAL A 88 -1.60 -26.82 -18.36
CA VAL A 88 -0.72 -27.93 -17.99
C VAL A 88 -1.48 -29.25 -17.97
N GLU A 89 -2.69 -29.29 -17.39
CA GLU A 89 -3.55 -30.48 -17.37
C GLU A 89 -3.95 -30.94 -18.78
N LEU A 90 -4.20 -29.99 -19.69
CA LEU A 90 -4.43 -30.24 -21.12
C LEU A 90 -3.18 -30.71 -21.89
N LYS A 91 -2.05 -30.93 -21.20
CA LYS A 91 -0.78 -31.38 -21.76
C LYS A 91 -0.30 -30.47 -22.88
N HIS A 92 -0.41 -29.17 -22.66
CA HIS A 92 0.09 -28.17 -23.59
C HIS A 92 1.57 -28.42 -23.91
N PRO A 93 2.03 -28.34 -25.17
CA PRO A 93 3.43 -28.63 -25.51
C PRO A 93 4.45 -27.66 -24.90
N ALA A 94 4.00 -26.56 -24.31
CA ALA A 94 4.81 -25.56 -23.61
C ALA A 94 4.55 -25.51 -22.09
N SER A 95 4.10 -26.61 -21.48
CA SER A 95 3.80 -26.68 -20.04
C SER A 95 4.92 -26.14 -19.16
N ASP A 96 6.17 -26.47 -19.45
CA ASP A 96 7.31 -26.00 -18.65
C ASP A 96 7.43 -24.47 -18.66
N THR A 97 7.23 -23.84 -19.82
CA THR A 97 7.23 -22.37 -19.95
C THR A 97 6.03 -21.74 -19.24
N ILE A 98 4.86 -22.36 -19.33
CA ILE A 98 3.65 -21.90 -18.65
C ILE A 98 3.84 -21.95 -17.12
N GLN A 99 4.38 -23.05 -16.60
CA GLN A 99 4.63 -23.22 -15.17
C GLN A 99 5.65 -22.19 -14.67
N ALA A 100 6.77 -22.02 -15.39
CA ALA A 100 7.78 -21.03 -15.03
C ALA A 100 7.20 -19.61 -14.99
N GLN A 101 6.31 -19.27 -15.92
CA GLN A 101 5.66 -17.97 -15.95
C GLN A 101 4.64 -17.83 -14.80
N ALA A 102 3.87 -18.88 -14.50
CA ALA A 102 2.94 -18.89 -13.37
C ALA A 102 3.66 -18.64 -12.05
N ASP A 103 4.80 -19.31 -11.85
CA ASP A 103 5.64 -19.16 -10.65
C ASP A 103 6.24 -17.75 -10.55
N ALA A 104 6.63 -17.15 -11.68
CA ALA A 104 7.11 -15.77 -11.72
C ALA A 104 6.00 -14.78 -11.28
N VAL A 105 4.78 -14.92 -11.81
CA VAL A 105 3.63 -14.09 -11.41
C VAL A 105 3.34 -14.25 -9.92
N ARG A 106 3.31 -15.50 -9.42
CA ARG A 106 3.07 -15.80 -8.00
C ARG A 106 4.12 -15.18 -7.10
N THR A 107 5.40 -15.31 -7.49
CA THR A 107 6.52 -14.76 -6.73
C THR A 107 6.47 -13.24 -6.67
N GLU A 108 6.24 -12.56 -7.79
CA GLU A 108 6.11 -11.11 -7.82
C GLU A 108 4.88 -10.60 -7.07
N TRP A 109 3.77 -11.35 -7.11
CA TRP A 109 2.59 -11.04 -6.31
C TRP A 109 2.91 -11.12 -4.81
N GLN A 110 3.57 -12.18 -4.35
CA GLN A 110 3.94 -12.30 -2.93
C GLN A 110 4.90 -11.18 -2.48
N LYS A 111 5.88 -10.83 -3.31
CA LYS A 111 6.77 -9.69 -3.04
C LYS A 111 5.99 -8.38 -2.93
N PHE A 112 5.02 -8.17 -3.80
CA PHE A 112 4.17 -6.99 -3.77
C PHE A 112 3.31 -6.94 -2.50
N LEU A 113 2.67 -8.04 -2.09
CA LEU A 113 1.91 -8.09 -0.84
C LEU A 113 2.77 -7.78 0.39
N ASN A 114 4.01 -8.30 0.43
CA ASN A 114 4.93 -7.97 1.51
C ASN A 114 5.26 -6.47 1.54
N LEU A 115 5.38 -5.82 0.38
CA LEU A 115 5.59 -4.37 0.30
C LEU A 115 4.36 -3.59 0.77
N CYS A 116 3.14 -4.05 0.50
CA CYS A 116 1.92 -3.44 1.05
C CYS A 116 1.90 -3.51 2.58
N ILE A 117 2.31 -4.64 3.17
CA ILE A 117 2.41 -4.80 4.63
C ILE A 117 3.45 -3.82 5.20
N CYS A 118 4.64 -3.73 4.57
CA CYS A 118 5.66 -2.76 4.98
C CYS A 118 5.15 -1.31 4.88
N GLN A 119 4.46 -0.99 3.78
CA GLN A 119 3.88 0.33 3.56
C GLN A 119 2.86 0.70 4.64
N GLU A 120 1.96 -0.22 5.02
CA GLU A 120 1.00 0.03 6.11
C GLU A 120 1.72 0.32 7.43
N ALA A 121 2.71 -0.50 7.78
CA ALA A 121 3.49 -0.30 9.01
C ALA A 121 4.24 1.05 9.03
N HIS A 122 4.78 1.49 7.88
CA HIS A 122 5.40 2.81 7.78
C HIS A 122 4.39 3.94 7.93
N LEU A 123 3.21 3.84 7.30
CA LEU A 123 2.17 4.86 7.42
C LEU A 123 1.68 4.99 8.87
N ASP A 124 1.51 3.87 9.57
CA ASP A 124 1.18 3.85 11.00
C ASP A 124 2.27 4.56 11.82
N SER A 125 3.54 4.20 11.58
CA SER A 125 4.67 4.83 12.27
C SER A 125 4.76 6.34 12.03
N VAL A 126 4.49 6.82 10.81
CA VAL A 126 4.51 8.25 10.48
C VAL A 126 3.36 8.99 11.17
N GLU A 127 2.18 8.38 11.23
CA GLU A 127 1.03 8.94 11.94
C GLU A 127 1.28 9.04 13.44
N GLU A 128 1.89 8.02 14.04
CA GLU A 128 2.29 8.04 15.45
C GLU A 128 3.36 9.10 15.74
N TYR A 129 4.37 9.21 14.87
CA TYR A 129 5.42 10.23 14.98
C TYR A 129 4.84 11.65 14.94
N ASN A 130 4.00 11.95 13.94
CA ASN A 130 3.38 13.26 13.80
C ASN A 130 2.51 13.62 15.01
N ARG A 131 1.77 12.64 15.56
CA ARG A 131 0.99 12.84 16.79
C ARG A 131 1.90 13.18 17.97
N TYR A 132 3.00 12.45 18.14
CA TYR A 132 3.97 12.71 19.20
C TYR A 132 4.60 14.11 19.09
N GLU A 133 4.96 14.56 17.89
CA GLU A 133 5.50 15.90 17.67
C GLU A 133 4.48 16.99 18.05
N MET A 134 3.23 16.83 17.62
CA MET A 134 2.15 17.77 17.97
C MET A 134 1.93 17.85 19.48
N ASP A 135 1.90 16.70 20.17
CA ASP A 135 1.71 16.65 21.62
C ASP A 135 2.90 17.29 22.36
N THR A 136 4.12 17.07 21.86
CA THR A 136 5.35 17.66 22.43
C THR A 136 5.38 19.17 22.26
N GLU A 137 5.01 19.69 21.08
CA GLU A 137 4.93 21.13 20.83
C GLU A 137 3.83 21.77 21.70
N LYS A 138 2.67 21.13 21.83
CA LYS A 138 1.60 21.57 22.72
C LYS A 138 2.07 21.64 24.17
N LEU A 139 2.75 20.61 24.65
CA LEU A 139 3.30 20.58 26.01
C LEU A 139 4.34 21.69 26.21
N SER A 140 5.28 21.85 25.28
CA SER A 140 6.27 22.93 25.29
C SER A 140 5.61 24.32 25.35
N GLY A 141 4.57 24.54 24.55
CA GLY A 141 3.78 25.77 24.55
C GLY A 141 3.12 26.03 25.91
N THR A 142 2.47 25.02 26.50
CA THR A 142 1.85 25.15 27.83
C THR A 142 2.87 25.43 28.92
N LEU A 143 4.04 24.76 28.91
CA LEU A 143 5.13 25.01 29.88
C LEU A 143 5.67 26.43 29.75
N THR A 144 5.86 26.90 28.51
CA THR A 144 6.32 28.27 28.25
C THR A 144 5.29 29.30 28.74
N GLN A 145 4.00 29.05 28.53
CA GLN A 145 2.93 29.91 29.04
C GLN A 145 2.89 29.93 30.57
N LEU A 146 2.95 28.77 31.22
CA LEU A 146 3.02 28.65 32.69
C LEU A 146 4.24 29.38 33.25
N SER A 147 5.41 29.22 32.64
CA SER A 147 6.63 29.94 33.03
C SER A 147 6.49 31.46 32.93
N ARG A 148 5.73 31.97 31.95
CA ARG A 148 5.46 33.42 31.84
C ARG A 148 4.49 33.90 32.90
N THR A 149 3.42 33.15 33.16
CA THR A 149 2.42 33.50 34.18
C THR A 149 3.01 33.50 35.59
N LEU A 150 3.92 32.55 35.88
CA LEU A 150 4.57 32.42 37.18
C LEU A 150 5.81 33.31 37.35
N ASP A 151 6.20 34.09 36.33
CA ASP A 151 7.32 35.01 36.44
C ASP A 151 7.01 36.05 37.54
N PRO A 152 7.81 36.15 38.62
CA PRO A 152 7.55 37.02 39.74
C PRO A 152 7.45 38.50 39.36
N LYS A 153 8.00 38.94 38.22
CA LYS A 153 7.81 40.31 37.70
C LYS A 153 6.41 40.56 37.11
N SER A 154 5.71 39.51 36.66
CA SER A 154 4.32 39.59 36.20
C SER A 154 3.34 39.52 37.39
N VAL A 155 3.66 38.67 38.37
CA VAL A 155 2.89 38.52 39.62
C VAL A 155 3.00 39.78 40.49
N ASN A 156 4.15 40.47 40.51
CA ASN A 156 4.30 41.76 41.21
C ASN A 156 3.56 42.95 40.54
N LYS A 157 3.06 42.79 39.30
CA LYS A 157 2.32 43.83 38.59
C LYS A 157 0.81 43.70 38.72
N LYS A 158 0.30 42.49 38.97
CA LYS A 158 -1.11 42.33 39.34
C LYS A 158 -1.27 42.81 40.77
N SER A 159 -2.16 43.79 40.98
CA SER A 159 -2.52 44.18 42.34
C SER A 159 -3.03 42.93 43.07
N ILE A 160 -2.69 42.76 44.34
CA ILE A 160 -3.21 41.67 45.20
C ILE A 160 -4.75 41.57 45.09
N SER A 161 -5.41 42.71 44.82
CA SER A 161 -6.85 42.79 44.58
C SER A 161 -7.34 42.10 43.30
N GLU A 162 -6.55 42.07 42.23
CA GLU A 162 -6.90 41.40 40.96
C GLU A 162 -6.70 39.90 41.05
N VAL A 163 -5.68 39.46 41.79
CA VAL A 163 -5.43 38.03 42.07
C VAL A 163 -6.54 37.46 42.96
N LEU A 164 -7.02 38.23 43.94
CA LEU A 164 -8.17 37.84 44.78
C LEU A 164 -9.47 37.67 43.98
N LEU A 165 -9.78 38.60 43.08
CA LEU A 165 -10.98 38.51 42.22
C LEU A 165 -10.96 37.30 41.29
N GLN A 166 -9.79 36.95 40.75
CA GLN A 166 -9.63 35.77 39.89
C GLN A 166 -9.81 34.45 40.65
N LEU A 167 -9.35 34.39 41.91
CA LEU A 167 -9.56 33.21 42.76
C LEU A 167 -11.03 33.05 43.18
N GLU A 168 -11.75 34.17 43.41
CA GLU A 168 -13.18 34.18 43.74
C GLU A 168 -14.06 33.73 42.54
N GLU A 169 -13.69 34.13 41.31
CA GLU A 169 -14.36 33.66 40.08
C GLU A 169 -14.08 32.17 39.78
N GLU A 170 -12.86 31.70 40.03
CA GLU A 170 -12.51 30.28 39.86
C GLU A 170 -13.18 29.38 40.92
N GLU A 171 -13.40 29.86 42.16
CA GLU A 171 -14.14 29.13 43.20
C GLU A 171 -15.65 29.05 42.90
N SER A 172 -16.23 30.06 42.24
CA SER A 172 -17.65 30.07 41.82
C SER A 172 -17.94 29.20 40.59
N THR A 173 -16.93 28.72 39.87
CA THR A 173 -17.09 27.95 38.61
C THR A 173 -16.83 26.45 38.76
N VAL A 174 -16.52 25.98 39.97
CA VAL A 174 -16.48 24.55 40.30
C VAL A 174 -17.87 24.12 40.81
N PRO A 175 -18.59 23.21 40.11
CA PRO A 175 -19.86 22.65 40.60
C PRO A 175 -19.69 21.66 41.76
#